data_AF-A0A2P2JZ80-F1
#
_entry.id   AF-A0A2P2JZ80-F1
#
_cell.length_a   1.000
_cell.length_b   1.000
_cell.length_c   1.000
_cell.angle_alpha   90.00
_cell.angle_beta   90.00
_cell.angle_gamma   90.00
#
_symmetry.space_group_name_H-M   'P 1'
#
loop_
_entity.id
_entity.type
_entity.pdbx_description
1 polymer ?
#
loop_
_entity_poly.entity_id
_entity_poly.type
_entity_poly.pdbx_seq_one_letter_code
_entity_poly.pdbx_strand_id
1 'polypeptide(L)'
;MMHLKKALWSSRSEDNSSRNNGETEAEAAEVEEATAVDEVIDSLTKQRLYREVTLALRTSLHDASAEFSFLRLRALRSLLTFLRSVAQSDPTINLFCQTQTIPYLQVVPVLFQHSLKESTEDDEVESLNHIFGVNPVKITSPSTDAEVALALRVLEGCCLLHRESTVLAHQHNAIQVCTYCSE
;
A
#
# COMPACT_ATOMS: atom_id res chain seq x y z
N MET A 1 -2.33 -12.12 19.51
CA MET A 1 -3.22 -11.45 18.54
C MET A 1 -2.91 -9.95 18.61
N MET A 2 -2.13 -9.43 17.65
CA MET A 2 -1.72 -8.02 17.66
C MET A 2 -2.79 -7.19 16.95
N HIS A 3 -3.61 -6.48 17.71
CA HIS A 3 -4.54 -5.52 17.14
C HIS A 3 -3.71 -4.36 16.54
N LEU A 4 -3.57 -4.31 15.21
CA LEU A 4 -3.14 -3.06 14.58
C LEU A 4 -4.20 -2.02 14.94
N LYS A 5 -3.78 -0.99 15.69
CA LYS A 5 -4.61 0.18 15.96
C LYS A 5 -5.15 0.68 14.60
N LYS A 6 -6.47 0.87 14.52
CA LYS A 6 -7.12 1.44 13.34
C LYS A 6 -6.39 2.73 12.98
N ALA A 7 -6.16 2.94 11.68
CA ALA A 7 -5.51 4.15 11.23
C ALA A 7 -6.35 5.35 11.69
N LEU A 8 -5.71 6.35 12.30
CA LEU A 8 -6.40 7.43 13.03
C LEU A 8 -7.33 8.26 12.14
N TRP A 9 -7.18 8.17 10.82
CA TRP A 9 -8.00 8.85 9.81
C TRP A 9 -9.27 8.10 9.42
N SER A 10 -9.45 6.86 9.89
CA SER A 10 -10.68 6.05 9.65
C SER A 10 -11.89 6.55 10.46
N SER A 11 -11.69 7.44 11.45
CA SER A 11 -12.71 7.79 12.44
C SER A 11 -13.38 9.16 12.26
N ARG A 12 -13.08 9.92 11.19
CA ARG A 12 -13.64 11.28 11.02
C ARG A 12 -14.75 11.30 9.98
N SER A 13 -15.91 10.80 10.39
CA SER A 13 -17.20 11.10 9.78
C SER A 13 -18.16 11.34 10.93
N GLU A 14 -18.90 12.45 10.86
CA GLU A 14 -19.81 12.99 11.88
C GLU A 14 -19.13 13.90 12.93
N ASP A 15 -19.06 15.20 12.61
CA ASP A 15 -19.38 16.28 13.55
C ASP A 15 -19.21 17.62 12.82
N ASN A 16 -20.27 18.05 12.13
CA ASN A 16 -20.52 19.49 12.00
C ASN A 16 -22.01 19.75 11.74
N SER A 17 -22.76 20.01 12.81
CA SER A 17 -24.07 20.62 12.71
C SER A 17 -24.20 21.72 13.75
N SER A 18 -24.65 22.87 13.26
CA SER A 18 -25.29 23.98 13.95
C SER A 18 -24.40 24.95 14.76
N ARG A 19 -24.24 26.17 14.24
CA ARG A 19 -24.73 27.39 14.91
C ARG A 19 -24.80 28.61 13.97
N ASN A 20 -25.91 29.35 14.14
CA ASN A 20 -26.41 30.45 13.31
C ASN A 20 -25.75 31.81 13.57
N ASN A 21 -25.90 32.67 12.55
CA ASN A 21 -25.54 34.07 12.34
C ASN A 21 -25.81 35.10 13.46
N GLY A 22 -24.87 36.03 13.57
CA GLY A 22 -24.99 37.43 13.99
C GLY A 22 -23.73 38.16 13.48
N GLU A 23 -23.83 39.41 13.00
CA GLU A 23 -22.73 40.15 12.35
C GLU A 23 -22.19 41.28 13.26
N THR A 24 -20.87 41.36 13.42
CA THR A 24 -20.09 42.56 13.78
C THR A 24 -18.72 42.51 13.07
N GLU A 25 -18.15 43.64 12.63
CA GLU A 25 -16.85 43.68 11.91
C GLU A 25 -15.65 43.09 12.69
N ALA A 26 -15.76 42.97 14.02
CA ALA A 26 -14.82 42.21 14.85
C ALA A 26 -15.02 40.69 14.76
N GLU A 27 -16.26 40.22 14.58
CA GLU A 27 -16.56 38.80 14.31
C GLU A 27 -16.13 38.41 12.89
N ALA A 28 -16.12 39.33 11.91
CA ALA A 28 -15.57 39.03 10.59
C ALA A 28 -14.06 38.79 10.63
N ALA A 29 -13.31 39.55 11.42
CA ALA A 29 -11.88 39.31 11.65
C ALA A 29 -11.63 38.04 12.47
N GLU A 30 -12.44 37.75 13.50
CA GLU A 30 -12.35 36.50 14.27
C GLU A 30 -12.78 35.26 13.45
N VAL A 31 -13.76 35.39 12.55
CA VAL A 31 -14.16 34.34 11.61
C VAL A 31 -13.10 34.17 10.52
N GLU A 32 -12.51 35.23 9.99
CA GLU A 32 -11.38 35.12 9.05
C GLU A 32 -10.15 34.48 9.73
N GLU A 33 -9.81 34.86 10.96
CA GLU A 33 -8.74 34.20 11.72
C GLU A 33 -9.06 32.74 12.04
N ALA A 34 -10.30 32.42 12.42
CA ALA A 34 -10.74 31.04 12.65
C ALA A 34 -10.68 30.20 11.36
N THR A 35 -11.11 30.76 10.22
CA THR A 35 -11.02 30.09 8.92
C THR A 35 -9.57 29.89 8.48
N ALA A 36 -8.68 30.86 8.71
CA ALA A 36 -7.26 30.73 8.43
C ALA A 36 -6.60 29.65 9.30
N VAL A 37 -6.99 29.54 10.58
CA VAL A 37 -6.54 28.47 11.47
C VAL A 37 -7.05 27.11 11.01
N ASP A 38 -8.32 27.01 10.61
CA ASP A 38 -8.91 25.78 10.08
C ASP A 38 -8.22 25.32 8.78
N GLU A 39 -7.90 26.24 7.87
CA GLU A 39 -7.12 25.95 6.66
C GLU A 39 -5.72 25.43 6.98
N VAL A 40 -5.05 26.00 7.99
CA VAL A 40 -3.74 25.51 8.44
C VAL A 40 -3.84 24.12 9.06
N ILE A 41 -4.89 23.85 9.85
CA ILE A 41 -5.17 22.52 10.42
C ILE A 41 -5.42 21.51 9.30
N ASP A 42 -6.21 21.87 8.29
CA ASP A 42 -6.50 21.02 7.14
C ASP A 42 -5.25 20.76 6.30
N SER A 43 -4.39 21.76 6.11
CA SER A 43 -3.10 21.60 5.45
C SER A 43 -2.15 20.67 6.22
N LEU A 44 -2.05 20.83 7.54
CA LEU A 44 -1.23 19.98 8.39
C LEU A 44 -1.74 18.54 8.46
N THR A 45 -3.06 18.36 8.57
CA THR A 45 -3.68 17.02 8.59
C THR A 45 -3.48 16.33 7.25
N LYS A 46 -3.63 17.05 6.14
CA LYS A 46 -3.29 16.57 4.80
C LYS A 46 -1.81 16.15 4.76
N GLN A 47 -0.87 17.02 5.09
CA GLN A 47 0.57 16.70 5.06
C GLN A 47 0.91 15.47 5.93
N ARG A 48 0.28 15.36 7.11
CA ARG A 48 0.41 14.20 7.99
C ARG A 48 -0.10 12.92 7.31
N LEU A 49 -1.28 12.97 6.68
CA LEU A 49 -1.85 11.85 5.93
C LEU A 49 -0.90 11.39 4.81
N TYR A 50 -0.38 12.31 3.99
CA TYR A 50 0.61 12.00 2.95
C TYR A 50 1.81 11.26 3.51
N ARG A 51 2.37 11.74 4.63
CA ARG A 51 3.52 11.13 5.28
C ARG A 51 3.19 9.75 5.83
N GLU A 52 2.07 9.59 6.52
CA GLU A 52 1.66 8.31 7.10
C GLU A 52 1.39 7.26 6.02
N VAL A 53 0.66 7.62 4.97
CA VAL A 53 0.37 6.73 3.84
C VAL A 53 1.65 6.31 3.12
N THR A 54 2.50 7.28 2.79
CA THR A 54 3.76 7.01 2.09
C THR A 54 4.70 6.14 2.94
N LEU A 55 4.80 6.42 4.24
CA LEU A 55 5.63 5.62 5.15
C LEU A 55 5.10 4.21 5.32
N ALA A 56 3.78 4.05 5.54
CA ALA A 56 3.16 2.73 5.68
C ALA A 56 3.33 1.89 4.42
N LEU A 57 3.14 2.49 3.25
CA LEU A 57 3.35 1.83 1.96
C LEU A 57 4.82 1.45 1.78
N ARG A 58 5.76 2.39 1.96
CA ARG A 58 7.20 2.15 1.79
C ARG A 58 7.72 1.05 2.71
N THR A 59 7.35 1.06 3.99
CA THR A 59 7.79 0.04 4.94
C THR A 59 7.22 -1.33 4.58
N SER A 60 5.95 -1.38 4.19
CA SER A 60 5.33 -2.65 3.77
C SER A 60 5.92 -3.19 2.47
N LEU A 61 6.25 -2.35 1.50
CA LEU A 61 6.91 -2.79 0.26
C LEU A 61 8.35 -3.25 0.52
N HIS A 62 9.08 -2.54 1.38
CA HIS A 62 10.41 -2.97 1.78
C HIS A 62 10.39 -4.35 2.46
N ASP A 63 9.44 -4.59 3.36
CA ASP A 63 9.29 -5.89 4.02
C ASP A 63 8.75 -6.97 3.05
N ALA A 64 7.95 -6.60 2.04
CA ALA A 64 7.50 -7.50 0.98
C ALA A 64 8.63 -7.89 0.03
N SER A 65 9.67 -7.06 -0.10
CA SER A 65 10.89 -7.36 -0.84
C SER A 65 11.92 -8.19 -0.06
N ALA A 66 11.64 -8.55 1.20
CA ALA A 66 12.56 -9.31 2.02
C ALA A 66 12.75 -10.74 1.50
N GLU A 67 13.92 -11.32 1.77
CA GLU A 67 14.28 -12.68 1.32
C GLU A 67 13.58 -13.78 2.15
N PHE A 68 13.01 -13.39 3.30
CA PHE A 68 12.36 -14.29 4.25
C PHE A 68 10.83 -14.25 4.10
N SER A 69 10.25 -15.42 3.85
CA SER A 69 8.81 -15.70 3.82
C SER A 69 8.02 -15.02 4.94
N PHE A 70 8.47 -15.10 6.20
CA PHE A 70 7.74 -14.52 7.33
C PHE A 70 7.59 -12.99 7.26
N LEU A 71 8.60 -12.28 6.75
CA LEU A 71 8.55 -10.83 6.58
C LEU A 71 7.61 -10.46 5.44
N ARG A 72 7.74 -11.15 4.30
CA ARG A 72 6.83 -10.96 3.15
C ARG A 72 5.38 -11.20 3.55
N LEU A 73 5.11 -12.29 4.25
CA LEU A 73 3.77 -12.66 4.69
C LEU A 73 3.18 -11.64 5.67
N ARG A 74 3.98 -11.13 6.61
CA ARG A 74 3.59 -10.00 7.48
C ARG A 74 3.30 -8.74 6.67
N ALA A 75 4.14 -8.42 5.70
CA ALA A 75 4.01 -7.27 4.84
C ALA A 75 2.73 -7.31 3.99
N LEU A 76 2.43 -8.45 3.36
CA LEU A 76 1.23 -8.65 2.56
C LEU A 76 -0.06 -8.48 3.39
N ARG A 77 -0.07 -8.96 4.65
CA ARG A 77 -1.19 -8.70 5.57
C ARG A 77 -1.31 -7.22 5.92
N SER A 78 -0.19 -6.53 6.10
CA SER A 78 -0.16 -5.08 6.34
C SER A 78 -0.69 -4.32 5.12
N LEU A 79 -0.25 -4.67 3.90
CA LEU A 79 -0.72 -4.10 2.64
C LEU A 79 -2.23 -4.30 2.46
N LEU A 80 -2.74 -5.50 2.72
CA LEU A 80 -4.19 -5.76 2.63
C LEU A 80 -4.99 -4.90 3.62
N THR A 81 -4.49 -4.72 4.84
CA THR A 81 -5.12 -3.85 5.85
C THR A 81 -5.05 -2.37 5.45
N PHE A 82 -3.92 -1.96 4.87
CA PHE A 82 -3.71 -0.63 4.31
C PHE A 82 -4.68 -0.34 3.15
N LEU A 83 -4.79 -1.23 2.16
CA LEU A 83 -5.70 -1.07 1.03
C LEU A 83 -7.16 -0.99 1.47
N ARG A 84 -7.57 -1.80 2.47
CA ARG A 84 -8.90 -1.68 3.08
C ARG A 84 -9.16 -0.35 3.75
N SER A 85 -8.11 0.28 4.31
CA SER A 85 -8.23 1.61 4.92
C SER A 85 -8.31 2.69 3.84
N VAL A 86 -7.49 2.57 2.79
CA VAL A 86 -7.49 3.46 1.61
C VAL A 86 -8.83 3.45 0.88
N ALA A 87 -9.46 2.28 0.76
CA ALA A 87 -10.76 2.13 0.10
C ALA A 87 -11.93 2.78 0.85
N GLN A 88 -11.73 3.31 2.07
CA GLN A 88 -12.81 3.92 2.86
C GLN A 88 -13.16 5.34 2.41
N SER A 89 -12.25 6.04 1.73
CA SER A 89 -12.49 7.43 1.33
C SER A 89 -11.84 7.79 -0.01
N ASP A 90 -12.54 8.55 -0.85
CA ASP A 90 -12.04 9.05 -2.13
C ASP A 90 -10.71 9.83 -2.05
N PRO A 91 -10.46 10.74 -1.08
CA PRO A 91 -9.18 11.44 -1.01
C PRO A 91 -8.01 10.48 -0.77
N THR A 92 -8.23 9.39 -0.03
CA THR A 92 -7.17 8.40 0.22
C THR A 92 -6.96 7.47 -0.96
N ILE A 93 -8.00 7.17 -1.74
CA ILE A 93 -7.87 6.47 -3.02
C ILE A 93 -7.03 7.31 -3.99
N ASN A 94 -7.34 8.60 -4.13
CA ASN A 94 -6.58 9.52 -4.98
C ASN A 94 -5.11 9.61 -4.55
N LEU A 95 -4.87 9.69 -3.25
CA LEU A 95 -3.52 9.67 -2.69
C LEU A 95 -2.79 8.35 -3.04
N PHE A 96 -3.47 7.21 -2.90
CA PHE A 96 -2.89 5.93 -3.29
C PHE A 96 -2.54 5.90 -4.78
N CYS A 97 -3.44 6.34 -5.67
CA CYS A 97 -3.14 6.45 -7.11
C CYS A 97 -1.88 7.30 -7.37
N GLN A 98 -1.73 8.45 -6.70
CA GLN A 98 -0.53 9.27 -6.80
C GLN A 98 0.73 8.54 -6.32
N THR A 99 0.65 7.72 -5.27
CA THR A 99 1.81 6.91 -4.85
C THR A 99 2.20 5.87 -5.90
N GLN A 100 1.24 5.35 -6.68
CA GLN A 100 1.50 4.34 -7.71
C GLN A 100 2.18 4.90 -8.97
N THR A 101 2.28 6.23 -9.13
CA THR A 101 3.11 6.83 -10.19
C THR A 101 4.59 6.89 -9.82
N ILE A 102 4.94 6.63 -8.55
CA ILE A 102 6.30 6.70 -8.04
C ILE A 102 6.92 5.29 -8.08
N PRO A 103 7.99 5.03 -8.87
CA PRO A 103 8.48 3.68 -9.14
C PRO A 103 8.77 2.82 -7.89
N TYR A 104 9.36 3.41 -6.85
CA TYR A 104 9.71 2.67 -5.62
C TYR A 104 8.53 2.49 -4.65
N LEU A 105 7.34 3.00 -4.97
CA LEU A 105 6.09 2.83 -4.22
C LEU A 105 5.05 2.01 -5.00
N GLN A 106 5.41 1.51 -6.18
CA GLN A 106 4.53 0.66 -6.97
C GLN A 106 4.37 -0.70 -6.32
N VAL A 107 3.12 -1.09 -6.05
CA VAL A 107 2.81 -2.36 -5.39
C VAL A 107 2.95 -3.52 -6.36
N VAL A 108 2.39 -3.38 -7.56
CA VAL A 108 2.27 -4.48 -8.54
C VAL A 108 3.65 -5.08 -8.88
N PRO A 109 4.68 -4.32 -9.28
CA PRO A 109 5.98 -4.90 -9.63
C PRO A 109 6.63 -5.64 -8.46
N VAL A 110 6.49 -5.13 -7.22
CA VAL A 110 7.04 -5.76 -6.01
C VAL A 110 6.37 -7.11 -5.73
N LEU A 111 5.05 -7.19 -5.88
CA LEU A 111 4.31 -8.46 -5.71
C LEU A 111 4.77 -9.49 -6.73
N PHE A 112 4.94 -9.10 -7.99
CA PHE A 112 5.43 -10.01 -9.02
C PHE A 112 6.85 -10.46 -8.71
N GLN A 113 7.76 -9.56 -8.43
CA GLN A 113 9.15 -9.90 -8.20
C GLN A 113 9.38 -10.81 -6.98
N HIS A 114 8.62 -10.63 -5.89
CA HIS A 114 8.93 -11.27 -4.60
C HIS A 114 7.88 -12.27 -4.10
N SER A 115 6.71 -12.36 -4.72
CA SER A 115 5.61 -13.21 -4.26
C SER A 115 4.90 -14.01 -5.34
N LEU A 116 4.91 -13.56 -6.60
CA LEU A 116 4.17 -14.21 -7.71
C LEU A 116 5.08 -14.70 -8.85
N LYS A 117 6.37 -14.33 -8.88
CA LYS A 117 7.34 -14.88 -9.83
C LYS A 117 7.50 -16.36 -9.48
N GLU A 118 7.11 -17.21 -10.42
CA GLU A 118 7.42 -18.63 -10.35
C GLU A 118 8.96 -18.77 -10.31
N SER A 119 9.47 -19.51 -9.34
CA SER A 119 10.89 -19.80 -9.25
C SER A 119 11.28 -20.58 -10.50
N THR A 120 11.78 -19.87 -11.52
CA THR A 120 12.36 -20.47 -12.72
C THR A 120 13.59 -21.26 -12.32
N GLU A 121 13.94 -22.29 -13.09
CA GLU A 121 15.11 -23.16 -12.86
C GLU A 121 16.44 -22.37 -12.67
N ASP A 122 16.51 -21.12 -13.13
CA ASP A 122 17.63 -20.19 -12.86
C ASP A 122 17.75 -19.71 -11.39
N ASP A 123 16.66 -19.78 -10.60
CA ASP A 123 16.64 -19.54 -9.14
C ASP A 123 16.82 -20.87 -8.37
N GLU A 124 16.76 -22.03 -9.04
CA GLU A 124 17.20 -23.30 -8.45
C GLU A 124 18.71 -23.31 -8.38
N VAL A 125 19.22 -23.73 -7.22
CA VAL A 125 20.65 -23.83 -6.97
C VAL A 125 21.24 -24.89 -7.91
N GLU A 126 21.69 -24.50 -9.10
CA GLU A 126 22.71 -25.25 -9.84
C GLU A 126 23.99 -25.22 -9.01
N SER A 127 24.05 -26.19 -8.10
CA SER A 127 25.23 -26.78 -7.48
C SER A 127 26.55 -26.03 -7.71
N LEU A 128 26.97 -25.23 -6.73
CA LEU A 128 28.32 -24.66 -6.63
C LEU A 128 29.37 -25.72 -6.24
N ASN A 129 29.28 -26.93 -6.78
CA ASN A 129 30.15 -28.05 -6.45
C ASN A 129 31.54 -27.98 -7.09
N HIS A 130 31.90 -26.91 -7.84
CA HIS A 130 33.20 -26.95 -8.53
C HIS A 130 34.17 -25.76 -8.47
N ILE A 131 33.78 -24.54 -8.08
CA ILE A 131 34.67 -23.37 -8.30
C ILE A 131 34.52 -22.35 -7.16
N PHE A 132 35.52 -22.25 -6.29
CA PHE A 132 35.66 -21.09 -5.41
C PHE A 132 35.91 -19.84 -6.27
N GLY A 133 34.87 -19.00 -6.40
CA GLY A 133 34.83 -17.74 -7.17
C GLY A 133 33.43 -17.11 -7.05
N VAL A 134 32.94 -17.02 -5.81
CA VAL A 134 31.51 -17.03 -5.49
C VAL A 134 30.90 -15.63 -5.55
N ASN A 135 29.99 -15.38 -6.50
CA ASN A 135 29.02 -14.29 -6.37
C ASN A 135 27.99 -14.69 -5.31
N PRO A 136 27.66 -13.82 -4.33
CA PRO A 136 26.64 -14.14 -3.34
C PRO A 136 25.30 -14.34 -4.05
N VAL A 137 24.87 -15.60 -4.14
CA VAL A 137 23.52 -15.94 -4.61
C VAL A 137 22.56 -15.50 -3.52
N LYS A 138 21.59 -14.66 -3.87
CA LYS A 138 20.49 -14.32 -2.97
C LYS A 138 19.64 -15.57 -2.78
N ILE A 139 19.79 -16.22 -1.63
CA ILE A 139 18.94 -17.33 -1.24
C ILE A 139 17.57 -16.73 -0.88
N THR A 140 16.74 -16.53 -1.89
CA THR A 140 15.35 -16.12 -1.65
C THR A 140 14.54 -17.37 -1.32
N SER A 141 13.82 -17.32 -0.20
CA SER A 141 12.90 -18.41 0.11
C SER A 141 11.78 -18.42 -0.93
N PRO A 142 11.41 -19.58 -1.49
CA PRO A 142 10.28 -19.66 -2.41
C PRO A 142 9.00 -19.18 -1.72
N SER A 143 8.08 -18.63 -2.50
CA SER A 143 6.81 -18.13 -1.96
C SER A 143 5.92 -19.29 -1.54
N THR A 144 5.38 -19.21 -0.32
CA THR A 144 4.44 -20.20 0.20
C THR A 144 3.03 -19.97 -0.38
N ASP A 145 2.17 -20.99 -0.41
CA ASP A 145 0.77 -20.85 -0.88
C ASP A 145 0.02 -19.73 -0.15
N ALA A 146 0.30 -19.54 1.14
CA ALA A 146 -0.27 -18.48 1.95
C ALA A 146 0.21 -17.08 1.52
N GLU A 147 1.47 -16.94 1.11
CA GLU A 147 2.00 -15.70 0.53
C GLU A 147 1.36 -15.44 -0.83
N VAL A 148 1.29 -16.44 -1.70
CA VAL A 148 0.68 -16.30 -3.04
C VAL A 148 -0.79 -15.86 -2.91
N ALA A 149 -1.58 -16.53 -2.07
CA ALA A 149 -2.98 -16.17 -1.85
C ALA A 149 -3.16 -14.75 -1.29
N LEU A 150 -2.28 -14.30 -0.40
CA LEU A 150 -2.29 -12.92 0.10
C LEU A 150 -1.86 -11.92 -0.97
N ALA A 151 -0.82 -12.22 -1.75
CA ALA A 151 -0.34 -11.38 -2.83
C ALA A 151 -1.39 -11.19 -3.92
N LEU A 152 -2.11 -12.24 -4.30
CA LEU A 152 -3.24 -12.17 -5.24
C LEU A 152 -4.36 -11.27 -4.71
N ARG A 153 -4.69 -11.36 -3.42
CA ARG A 153 -5.69 -10.46 -2.79
C ARG A 153 -5.23 -9.01 -2.75
N VAL A 154 -3.95 -8.76 -2.49
CA VAL A 154 -3.39 -7.39 -2.55
C VAL A 154 -3.44 -6.87 -3.99
N LEU A 155 -3.07 -7.71 -4.97
CA LEU A 155 -3.11 -7.38 -6.39
C LEU A 155 -4.52 -7.01 -6.86
N GLU A 156 -5.52 -7.81 -6.48
CA GLU A 156 -6.93 -7.54 -6.74
C GLU A 156 -7.34 -6.16 -6.18
N GLY A 157 -7.03 -5.90 -4.90
CA GLY A 157 -7.30 -4.61 -4.28
C GLY A 157 -6.63 -3.43 -5.01
N CYS A 158 -5.38 -3.59 -5.45
CA CYS A 158 -4.70 -2.58 -6.25
C CYS A 158 -5.38 -2.34 -7.61
N CYS A 159 -5.84 -3.38 -8.28
CA CYS A 159 -6.52 -3.30 -9.57
C CYS A 159 -7.92 -2.67 -9.45
N LEU A 160 -8.62 -2.89 -8.33
CA LEU A 160 -9.91 -2.24 -8.05
C LEU A 160 -9.76 -0.74 -7.79
N LEU A 161 -8.67 -0.33 -7.14
CA LEU A 161 -8.44 1.08 -6.76
C LEU A 161 -7.75 1.91 -7.85
N HIS A 162 -6.96 1.29 -8.73
CA HIS A 162 -6.12 2.01 -9.69
C HIS A 162 -6.02 1.30 -11.03
N ARG A 163 -6.54 1.94 -12.09
CA ARG A 163 -6.58 1.38 -13.45
C ARG A 163 -5.20 1.03 -14.02
N GLU A 164 -4.18 1.84 -13.77
CA GLU A 164 -2.84 1.53 -14.29
C GLU A 164 -2.23 0.31 -13.59
N SER A 165 -2.62 0.03 -12.33
CA SER A 165 -2.24 -1.21 -11.65
C SER A 165 -2.79 -2.43 -12.38
N THR A 166 -4.00 -2.35 -12.95
CA THR A 166 -4.55 -3.40 -13.83
C THR A 166 -3.67 -3.59 -15.06
N VAL A 167 -3.29 -2.50 -15.72
CA VAL A 167 -2.42 -2.54 -16.91
C VAL A 167 -1.06 -3.16 -16.59
N LEU A 168 -0.45 -2.78 -15.47
CA LEU A 168 0.81 -3.37 -15.00
C LEU A 168 0.63 -4.86 -14.69
N ALA A 169 -0.47 -5.26 -14.05
CA ALA A 169 -0.75 -6.66 -13.78
C ALA A 169 -0.86 -7.48 -15.08
N HIS A 170 -1.51 -6.94 -16.10
CA HIS A 170 -1.55 -7.55 -17.43
C HIS A 170 -0.15 -7.71 -18.05
N GLN A 171 0.71 -6.69 -17.95
CA GLN A 171 2.09 -6.75 -18.47
C GLN A 171 2.93 -7.83 -17.78
N HIS A 172 2.64 -8.11 -16.51
CA HIS A 172 3.27 -9.19 -15.76
C HIS A 172 2.57 -10.56 -15.93
N ASN A 173 1.67 -10.73 -16.92
CA ASN A 173 0.92 -11.96 -17.18
C ASN A 173 0.06 -12.46 -15.99
N ALA A 174 -0.38 -11.56 -15.11
CA ALA A 174 -1.17 -11.90 -13.91
C ALA A 174 -2.46 -12.69 -14.20
N ILE A 175 -3.04 -12.53 -15.40
CA ILE A 175 -4.40 -13.02 -15.70
C ILE A 175 -4.46 -14.53 -15.88
N GLN A 176 -3.34 -15.19 -16.19
CA GLN A 176 -3.32 -16.67 -16.12
C GLN A 176 -3.44 -17.18 -14.68
N VAL A 177 -3.10 -16.37 -13.66
CA VAL A 177 -3.09 -16.80 -12.26
C VAL A 177 -4.45 -16.59 -11.58
N CYS A 178 -5.19 -15.52 -11.91
CA CYS A 178 -6.51 -15.27 -11.33
C CYS A 178 -7.59 -16.29 -11.72
N THR A 179 -7.44 -16.97 -12.87
CA THR A 179 -8.42 -17.98 -13.32
C THR A 179 -8.37 -19.28 -12.53
N TYR A 180 -7.27 -19.57 -11.83
CA TYR A 180 -7.15 -20.80 -11.01
C TYR A 180 -7.73 -20.67 -9.58
N CYS A 181 -8.24 -19.50 -9.19
CA CYS A 181 -8.83 -19.30 -7.85
C CYS A 181 -10.37 -19.14 -7.85
N SER A 182 -11.05 -19.37 -8.98
CA SER A 182 -12.52 -19.25 -9.09
C SER A 182 -13.22 -20.56 -9.48
N GLU A 183 -12.64 -21.72 -9.13
CA GLU A 183 -13.34 -23.01 -9.13
C GLU A 183 -13.52 -23.54 -7.71
#